data_AF-A0A8J2NGD8-F1
#
_entry.id   AF-A0A8J2NGD8-F1
#
_cell.length_a   1.000
_cell.length_b   1.000
_cell.length_c   1.000
_cell.angle_alpha   90.00
_cell.angle_beta   90.00
_cell.angle_gamma   90.00
#
_symmetry.space_group_name_H-M   'P 1'
#
loop_
_entity.id
_entity.type
_entity.pdbx_description
1 polymer ?
#
loop_
_entity_poly.entity_id
_entity_poly.type
_entity_poly.pdbx_seq_one_letter_code
_entity_poly.pdbx_strand_id
1 'polypeptide(L)'
;MTSLYSQEQLSQFFDHINLPLVLRRNPQPSLILLKALHTHSLSTFPYENLSLHYNATHSIDLDPQHLFRKMVTYNRGRGGFCMEIAIIYNHVLRAIGFDAYTAGVRTRGRLEGVPRGDYPGWNHIVNIITFPDGSKYHSDVAFGGDGATIPMPLIDGFVHKNLGTQQIRLKRDWVPHQVHRTEETKLWIYQYRNSQASEWNSFYSFPSVEFFALDWDVVN
;
A
#
# COMPACT_ATOMS: atom_id res chain seq x y z
N MET A 1 -1.10 -16.71 8.00
CA MET A 1 -2.56 -16.90 8.12
C MET A 1 -3.16 -16.95 6.71
N THR A 2 -4.04 -17.88 6.40
CA THR A 2 -4.74 -17.92 5.10
C THR A 2 -5.61 -16.67 4.94
N SER A 3 -5.79 -16.18 3.71
CA SER A 3 -6.77 -15.11 3.45
C SER A 3 -8.18 -15.53 3.87
N LEU A 4 -9.02 -14.55 4.24
CA LEU A 4 -10.43 -14.76 4.53
C LEU A 4 -11.32 -14.74 3.28
N TYR A 5 -10.76 -14.44 2.10
CA TYR A 5 -11.53 -14.37 0.85
C TYR A 5 -11.60 -15.70 0.13
N SER A 6 -12.82 -16.04 -0.30
CA SER A 6 -13.09 -17.21 -1.14
C SER A 6 -12.71 -16.97 -2.61
N GLN A 7 -12.71 -18.04 -3.41
CA GLN A 7 -12.51 -17.94 -4.87
C GLN A 7 -13.62 -17.11 -5.55
N GLU A 8 -14.85 -17.17 -5.02
CA GLU A 8 -15.95 -16.33 -5.51
C GLU A 8 -15.68 -14.85 -5.25
N GLN A 9 -15.21 -14.52 -4.04
CA GLN A 9 -14.83 -13.14 -3.69
C GLN A 9 -13.65 -12.64 -4.53
N LEU A 10 -12.68 -13.51 -4.86
CA LEU A 10 -11.62 -13.15 -5.81
C LEU A 10 -12.18 -12.79 -7.19
N SER A 11 -13.12 -13.58 -7.72
CA SER A 11 -13.77 -13.26 -9.00
C SER A 11 -14.48 -11.90 -8.95
N GLN A 12 -15.28 -11.66 -7.91
CA GLN A 12 -15.99 -10.40 -7.71
C GLN A 12 -15.03 -9.21 -7.59
N PHE A 13 -13.89 -9.38 -6.89
CA PHE A 13 -12.87 -8.35 -6.80
C PHE A 13 -12.23 -8.07 -8.17
N PHE A 14 -11.88 -9.12 -8.94
CA PHE A 14 -11.30 -8.96 -10.27
C PHE A 14 -12.26 -8.26 -11.24
N ASP A 15 -13.55 -8.57 -11.15
CA ASP A 15 -14.61 -7.86 -11.87
C ASP A 15 -14.64 -6.39 -11.48
N HIS A 16 -14.69 -6.11 -10.18
CA HIS A 16 -14.79 -4.75 -9.64
C HIS A 16 -13.64 -3.83 -10.07
N ILE A 17 -12.39 -4.31 -10.00
CA ILE A 17 -11.22 -3.54 -10.43
C ILE A 17 -10.98 -3.57 -11.95
N ASN A 18 -11.87 -4.21 -12.71
CA ASN A 18 -11.73 -4.40 -14.16
C ASN A 18 -10.39 -5.07 -14.56
N LEU A 19 -9.94 -6.07 -13.78
CA LEU A 19 -8.68 -6.77 -14.07
C LEU A 19 -8.76 -7.44 -15.46
N PRO A 20 -7.72 -7.44 -16.31
CA PRO A 20 -7.80 -8.05 -17.64
C PRO A 20 -8.14 -9.55 -17.59
N LEU A 21 -9.07 -10.02 -18.43
CA LEU A 21 -9.56 -11.41 -18.43
C LEU A 21 -8.44 -12.46 -18.54
N VAL A 22 -7.37 -12.16 -19.30
CA VAL A 22 -6.21 -13.05 -19.47
C VAL A 22 -5.50 -13.33 -18.14
N LEU A 23 -5.55 -12.39 -17.19
CA LEU A 23 -4.93 -12.52 -15.86
C LEU A 23 -5.85 -13.21 -14.83
N ARG A 24 -7.12 -13.47 -15.17
CA ARG A 24 -8.12 -14.06 -14.25
C ARG A 24 -8.25 -15.57 -14.32
N ARG A 25 -7.95 -16.20 -15.47
CA ARG A 25 -8.27 -17.62 -15.73
C ARG A 25 -7.51 -18.62 -14.85
N ASN A 26 -6.30 -18.25 -14.42
CA ASN A 26 -5.51 -19.00 -13.45
C ASN A 26 -4.52 -18.03 -12.79
N PRO A 27 -4.97 -17.22 -11.81
CA PRO A 27 -4.13 -16.20 -11.22
C PRO A 27 -3.01 -16.89 -10.42
N GLN A 28 -1.78 -16.75 -10.89
CA GLN A 28 -0.60 -17.26 -10.20
C GLN A 28 0.30 -16.09 -9.78
N PRO A 29 0.92 -16.14 -8.59
CA PRO A 29 1.83 -15.11 -8.11
C PRO A 29 2.93 -14.79 -9.13
N SER A 30 2.86 -13.60 -9.71
CA SER A 30 3.83 -13.11 -10.70
C SER A 30 3.92 -11.59 -10.65
N LEU A 31 5.05 -11.03 -11.09
CA LEU A 31 5.21 -9.59 -11.16
C LEU A 31 4.22 -8.93 -12.13
N ILE A 32 3.84 -9.62 -13.21
CA ILE A 32 2.84 -9.15 -14.17
C ILE A 32 1.48 -9.00 -13.48
N LEU A 33 1.05 -10.02 -12.75
CA LEU A 33 -0.20 -9.99 -12.01
C LEU A 33 -0.15 -8.93 -10.88
N LEU A 34 0.95 -8.84 -10.13
CA LEU A 34 1.10 -7.85 -9.06
C LEU A 34 1.02 -6.41 -9.59
N LYS A 35 1.66 -6.13 -10.74
CA LYS A 35 1.55 -4.82 -11.41
C LYS A 35 0.12 -4.51 -11.82
N ALA A 36 -0.56 -5.48 -12.43
CA ALA A 36 -1.95 -5.29 -12.85
C ALA A 36 -2.88 -5.06 -11.65
N LEU A 37 -2.80 -5.90 -10.61
CA LEU A 37 -3.58 -5.74 -9.38
C LEU A 37 -3.35 -4.37 -8.75
N HIS A 38 -2.09 -3.93 -8.65
CA HIS A 38 -1.73 -2.62 -8.10
C HIS A 38 -2.38 -1.49 -8.89
N THR A 39 -2.11 -1.41 -10.20
CA THR A 39 -2.59 -0.31 -11.05
C THR A 39 -4.11 -0.27 -11.09
N HIS A 40 -4.76 -1.42 -11.25
CA HIS A 40 -6.21 -1.50 -11.32
C HIS A 40 -6.88 -1.20 -9.97
N SER A 41 -6.31 -1.63 -8.84
CA SER A 41 -6.83 -1.28 -7.52
C SER A 41 -6.69 0.22 -7.26
N LEU A 42 -5.50 0.78 -7.54
CA LEU A 42 -5.20 2.21 -7.40
C LEU A 42 -6.16 3.08 -8.24
N SER A 43 -6.53 2.64 -9.44
CA SER A 43 -7.45 3.37 -10.31
C SER A 43 -8.93 3.15 -10.01
N THR A 44 -9.28 2.16 -9.18
CA THR A 44 -10.67 1.78 -8.92
C THR A 44 -11.15 2.29 -7.57
N PHE A 45 -10.37 2.11 -6.50
CA PHE A 45 -10.80 2.47 -5.15
C PHE A 45 -10.57 3.96 -4.86
N PRO A 46 -11.63 4.74 -4.59
CA PRO A 46 -11.47 6.12 -4.16
C PRO A 46 -10.83 6.19 -2.77
N TYR A 47 -9.83 7.05 -2.61
CA TYR A 47 -9.31 7.36 -1.27
C TYR A 47 -10.25 8.36 -0.57
N GLU A 48 -10.86 7.95 0.54
CA GLU A 48 -11.89 8.74 1.24
C GLU A 48 -11.95 8.46 2.73
N ASN A 49 -12.45 9.41 3.53
CA ASN A 49 -12.67 9.27 4.97
C ASN A 49 -14.12 9.62 5.39
N LEU A 50 -15.08 9.51 4.48
CA LEU A 50 -16.48 9.85 4.72
C LEU A 50 -17.09 9.02 5.86
N SER A 51 -16.75 7.73 5.95
CA SER A 51 -17.26 6.89 7.05
C SER A 51 -16.81 7.41 8.41
N LEU A 52 -15.57 7.90 8.53
CA LEU A 52 -15.03 8.44 9.78
C LEU A 52 -15.77 9.70 10.24
N HIS A 53 -16.25 10.51 9.29
CA HIS A 53 -16.97 11.75 9.60
C HIS A 53 -18.48 11.59 9.76
N TYR A 54 -19.09 10.62 9.09
CA TYR A 54 -20.55 10.57 8.93
C TYR A 54 -21.22 9.29 9.43
N ASN A 55 -20.48 8.25 9.83
CA ASN A 55 -21.11 7.14 10.54
C ASN A 55 -21.34 7.52 12.02
N ALA A 56 -22.36 6.93 12.65
CA ALA A 56 -22.78 7.33 13.98
C ALA A 56 -21.71 7.11 15.08
N THR A 57 -20.77 6.19 14.86
CA THR A 57 -19.74 5.83 15.84
C THR A 57 -18.42 6.57 15.62
N HIS A 58 -18.27 7.28 14.50
CA HIS A 58 -17.02 7.89 14.04
C HIS A 58 -15.84 6.90 14.10
N SER A 59 -16.10 5.64 13.76
CA SER A 59 -15.13 4.54 13.83
C SER A 59 -15.13 3.74 12.54
N ILE A 60 -13.98 3.20 12.15
CA ILE A 60 -13.86 2.36 10.95
C ILE A 60 -13.73 0.89 11.36
N ASP A 61 -14.53 0.03 10.73
CA ASP A 61 -14.47 -1.42 10.89
C ASP A 61 -13.46 -1.99 9.88
N LEU A 62 -12.38 -2.57 10.38
CA LEU A 62 -11.32 -3.17 9.58
C LEU A 62 -11.53 -4.67 9.30
N ASP A 63 -12.68 -5.25 9.69
CA ASP A 63 -13.02 -6.63 9.34
C ASP A 63 -12.96 -6.83 7.81
N PRO A 64 -12.16 -7.77 7.30
CA PRO A 64 -11.99 -7.95 5.86
C PRO A 64 -13.30 -8.24 5.13
N GLN A 65 -14.27 -8.90 5.76
CA GLN A 65 -15.58 -9.18 5.15
C GLN A 65 -16.46 -7.91 5.12
N HIS A 66 -16.40 -7.06 6.15
CA HIS A 66 -17.00 -5.72 6.14
C HIS A 66 -16.44 -4.88 4.99
N LEU A 67 -15.12 -4.78 4.90
CA LEU A 67 -14.42 -3.99 3.88
C LEU A 67 -14.79 -4.45 2.47
N PHE A 68 -14.85 -5.76 2.25
CA PHE A 68 -15.26 -6.34 0.98
C PHE A 68 -16.70 -5.96 0.62
N ARG A 69 -17.65 -6.06 1.57
CA ARG A 69 -19.03 -5.62 1.32
C ARG A 69 -19.10 -4.13 0.99
N LYS A 70 -18.43 -3.30 1.79
CA LYS A 70 -18.41 -1.85 1.64
C LYS A 70 -17.93 -1.42 0.25
N MET A 71 -16.77 -1.91 -0.15
CA MET A 71 -16.06 -1.41 -1.34
C MET A 71 -16.38 -2.18 -2.61
N VAL A 72 -16.64 -3.49 -2.52
CA VAL A 72 -16.81 -4.35 -3.72
C VAL A 72 -18.28 -4.63 -4.00
N THR A 73 -19.01 -5.26 -3.07
CA THR A 73 -20.33 -5.85 -3.41
C THR A 73 -21.49 -4.88 -3.30
N TYR A 74 -21.44 -3.88 -2.40
CA TYR A 74 -22.48 -2.85 -2.35
C TYR A 74 -22.52 -1.98 -3.60
N ASN A 75 -21.42 -1.92 -4.35
CA ASN A 75 -21.31 -1.23 -5.64
C ASN A 75 -21.84 0.22 -5.63
N ARG A 76 -21.50 0.97 -4.56
CA ARG A 76 -21.90 2.38 -4.36
C ARG A 76 -20.79 3.38 -4.72
N GLY A 77 -19.71 2.91 -5.35
CA GLY A 77 -18.53 3.73 -5.63
C GLY A 77 -17.81 4.23 -4.37
N ARG A 78 -17.93 3.49 -3.25
CA ARG A 78 -17.24 3.81 -2.00
C ARG A 78 -15.86 3.16 -1.99
N GLY A 79 -14.89 3.86 -1.43
CA GLY A 79 -13.59 3.30 -1.11
C GLY A 79 -13.34 3.36 0.39
N GLY A 80 -12.17 3.82 0.78
CA GLY A 80 -11.80 3.98 2.17
C GLY A 80 -10.50 4.74 2.33
N PHE A 81 -10.06 4.90 3.57
CA PHE A 81 -8.73 5.46 3.83
C PHE A 81 -7.69 4.33 3.80
N CYS A 82 -6.45 4.65 4.15
CA CYS A 82 -5.31 3.78 3.88
C CYS A 82 -5.45 2.33 4.39
N MET A 83 -5.93 2.15 5.62
CA MET A 83 -6.08 0.83 6.25
C MET A 83 -7.11 -0.02 5.54
N GLU A 84 -8.28 0.54 5.25
CA GLU A 84 -9.36 -0.18 4.56
C GLU A 84 -8.90 -0.74 3.21
N ILE A 85 -8.29 0.11 2.37
CA ILE A 85 -7.86 -0.27 1.01
C ILE A 85 -6.67 -1.23 1.06
N ALA A 86 -5.69 -0.99 1.93
CA ALA A 86 -4.51 -1.85 2.00
C ALA A 86 -4.82 -3.24 2.57
N ILE A 87 -5.78 -3.36 3.51
CA ILE A 87 -6.19 -4.63 4.11
C ILE A 87 -6.97 -5.49 3.10
N ILE A 88 -7.97 -4.93 2.40
CA ILE A 88 -8.66 -5.69 1.33
C ILE A 88 -7.67 -6.16 0.27
N TYR A 89 -6.73 -5.29 -0.13
CA TYR A 89 -5.70 -5.63 -1.11
C TYR A 89 -4.77 -6.74 -0.60
N ASN A 90 -4.34 -6.70 0.67
CA ASN A 90 -3.53 -7.76 1.28
C ASN A 90 -4.23 -9.12 1.24
N HIS A 91 -5.51 -9.15 1.61
CA HIS A 91 -6.28 -10.39 1.61
C HIS A 91 -6.49 -10.94 0.19
N VAL A 92 -6.66 -10.10 -0.82
CA VAL A 92 -6.69 -10.54 -2.22
C VAL A 92 -5.35 -11.14 -2.64
N LEU A 93 -4.23 -10.47 -2.35
CA LEU A 93 -2.89 -10.98 -2.66
C LEU A 93 -2.67 -12.37 -2.05
N ARG A 94 -3.00 -12.53 -0.77
CA ARG A 94 -2.83 -13.81 -0.04
C ARG A 94 -3.77 -14.90 -0.53
N ALA A 95 -5.00 -14.56 -0.95
CA ALA A 95 -5.95 -15.52 -1.51
C ALA A 95 -5.49 -16.05 -2.88
N ILE A 96 -4.76 -15.24 -3.66
CA ILE A 96 -4.10 -15.66 -4.91
C ILE A 96 -2.87 -16.54 -4.63
N GLY A 97 -2.29 -16.43 -3.43
CA GLY A 97 -1.11 -17.19 -3.02
C GLY A 97 0.20 -16.40 -3.04
N PHE A 98 0.16 -15.07 -3.12
CA PHE A 98 1.35 -14.27 -2.86
C PHE A 98 1.75 -14.40 -1.38
N ASP A 99 3.05 -14.54 -1.11
CA ASP A 99 3.61 -14.33 0.22
C ASP A 99 3.64 -12.82 0.49
N ALA A 100 2.58 -12.32 1.13
CA ALA A 100 2.35 -10.91 1.35
C ALA A 100 1.90 -10.63 2.79
N TYR A 101 2.45 -9.57 3.37
CA TYR A 101 2.10 -9.08 4.70
C TYR A 101 2.02 -7.56 4.73
N THR A 102 1.42 -7.00 5.77
CA THR A 102 1.28 -5.55 5.96
C THR A 102 2.34 -5.01 6.91
N ALA A 103 2.80 -3.79 6.70
CA ALA A 103 3.78 -3.12 7.57
C ALA A 103 3.35 -1.69 7.90
N GLY A 104 3.66 -1.24 9.12
CA GLY A 104 3.46 0.13 9.59
C GLY A 104 4.33 1.14 8.86
N VAL A 105 3.73 2.27 8.47
CA VAL A 105 4.41 3.36 7.78
C VAL A 105 4.30 4.65 8.60
N ARG A 106 5.38 5.43 8.62
CA ARG A 106 5.42 6.80 9.15
C ARG A 106 5.46 7.78 7.99
N THR A 107 4.44 8.62 7.86
CA THR A 107 4.36 9.63 6.80
C THR A 107 4.69 11.01 7.35
N ARG A 108 5.49 11.79 6.61
CA ARG A 108 5.74 13.19 6.97
C ARG A 108 4.53 14.05 6.63
N GLY A 109 4.27 15.04 7.47
CA GLY A 109 3.29 16.08 7.17
C GLY A 109 3.69 16.88 5.92
N ARG A 110 2.72 17.58 5.33
CA ARG A 110 2.99 18.50 4.22
C ARG A 110 2.93 19.94 4.71
N LEU A 111 3.91 20.74 4.29
CA LEU A 111 3.86 22.20 4.38
C LEU A 111 3.91 22.73 2.94
N GLU A 112 2.91 23.52 2.54
CA GLU A 112 2.77 24.03 1.17
C GLU A 112 2.77 22.91 0.11
N GLY A 113 2.11 21.79 0.42
CA GLY A 113 2.03 20.63 -0.48
C GLY A 113 3.30 19.77 -0.55
N VAL A 114 4.38 20.14 0.14
CA VAL A 114 5.67 19.44 0.12
C VAL A 114 5.90 18.71 1.45
N PRO A 115 6.33 17.43 1.46
CA PRO A 115 6.66 16.74 2.70
C PRO A 115 7.77 17.45 3.48
N ARG A 116 7.47 17.81 4.72
CA ARG A 116 8.35 18.55 5.64
C ARG A 116 8.17 18.08 7.09
N GLY A 117 9.13 18.43 7.93
CA GLY A 117 9.12 18.04 9.34
C GLY A 117 9.52 16.58 9.57
N ASP A 118 9.15 16.08 10.75
CA ASP A 118 9.56 14.78 11.27
C ASP A 118 8.65 13.64 10.84
N TYR A 119 9.10 12.41 11.13
CA TYR A 119 8.29 11.20 11.00
C TYR A 119 7.49 11.00 12.28
N PRO A 120 6.15 11.09 12.26
CA PRO A 120 5.30 10.89 13.42
C PRO A 120 5.19 9.40 13.78
N GLY A 121 4.22 9.04 14.61
CA GLY A 121 3.80 7.65 14.86
C GLY A 121 3.46 6.86 13.59
N TRP A 122 3.21 5.56 13.75
CA TRP A 122 2.62 4.76 12.67
C TRP A 122 1.26 5.35 12.32
N ASN A 123 1.06 5.71 11.06
CA ASN A 123 -0.16 6.39 10.60
C ASN A 123 -0.58 5.99 9.18
N HIS A 124 0.12 5.02 8.59
CA HIS A 124 -0.15 4.49 7.28
C HIS A 124 0.28 3.03 7.20
N ILE A 125 -0.10 2.36 6.11
CA ILE A 125 0.03 0.93 5.91
C ILE A 125 0.55 0.62 4.51
N VAL A 126 1.41 -0.38 4.39
CA VAL A 126 1.85 -0.87 3.09
C VAL A 126 1.86 -2.39 3.02
N ASN A 127 1.74 -2.94 1.81
CA ASN A 127 1.92 -4.36 1.55
C ASN A 127 3.34 -4.64 1.08
N ILE A 128 3.99 -5.62 1.72
CA ILE A 128 5.27 -6.17 1.30
C ILE A 128 5.04 -7.58 0.75
N ILE A 129 5.55 -7.85 -0.44
CA ILE A 129 5.42 -9.11 -1.16
C ILE A 129 6.81 -9.72 -1.32
N THR A 130 6.97 -11.00 -0.99
CA THR A 130 8.18 -11.78 -1.24
C THR A 130 7.92 -12.80 -2.35
N PHE A 131 8.77 -12.85 -3.37
CA PHE A 131 8.73 -13.86 -4.41
C PHE A 131 9.61 -15.07 -4.05
N PRO A 132 9.43 -16.23 -4.69
CA PRO A 132 10.22 -17.44 -4.42
C PRO A 132 11.73 -17.27 -4.64
N ASP A 133 12.14 -16.32 -5.48
CA ASP A 133 13.54 -15.98 -5.73
C ASP A 133 14.16 -15.07 -4.63
N GLY A 134 13.38 -14.76 -3.59
CA GLY A 134 13.77 -13.87 -2.49
C GLY A 134 13.62 -12.39 -2.80
N SER A 135 13.24 -12.01 -4.03
CA SER A 135 12.99 -10.60 -4.34
C SER A 135 11.77 -10.09 -3.58
N LYS A 136 11.85 -8.85 -3.10
CA LYS A 136 10.78 -8.22 -2.31
C LYS A 136 10.28 -6.96 -2.98
N TYR A 137 8.98 -6.73 -2.88
CA TYR A 137 8.30 -5.58 -3.46
C TYR A 137 7.43 -4.88 -2.41
N HIS A 138 7.49 -3.55 -2.45
CA HIS A 138 6.57 -2.65 -1.81
C HIS A 138 5.40 -2.37 -2.77
N SER A 139 4.17 -2.62 -2.33
CA SER A 139 2.97 -2.27 -3.07
C SER A 139 2.04 -1.45 -2.21
N ASP A 140 1.98 -0.16 -2.48
CA ASP A 140 1.08 0.77 -1.80
C ASP A 140 0.02 1.28 -2.79
N VAL A 141 -1.19 0.76 -2.67
CA VAL A 141 -2.36 1.18 -3.47
C VAL A 141 -3.25 2.16 -2.71
N ALA A 142 -2.83 2.57 -1.51
CA ALA A 142 -3.66 3.22 -0.52
C ALA A 142 -3.05 4.49 0.06
N PHE A 143 -1.95 5.00 -0.51
CA PHE A 143 -1.30 6.24 -0.08
C PHE A 143 -2.10 7.50 -0.46
N GLY A 144 -2.91 7.42 -1.54
CA GLY A 144 -3.52 8.58 -2.17
C GLY A 144 -2.55 9.30 -3.12
N GLY A 145 -2.49 10.63 -3.07
CA GLY A 145 -1.68 11.44 -3.99
C GLY A 145 -0.15 11.27 -3.80
N ASP A 146 0.60 11.33 -4.90
CA ASP A 146 2.07 11.16 -4.99
C ASP A 146 2.62 9.77 -4.61
N GLY A 147 1.76 8.76 -4.46
CA GLY A 147 2.17 7.37 -4.32
C GLY A 147 2.78 6.77 -5.59
N ALA A 148 3.40 5.60 -5.46
CA ALA A 148 3.87 4.84 -6.61
C ALA A 148 2.68 4.33 -7.44
N THR A 149 2.77 4.39 -8.77
CA THR A 149 1.72 3.84 -9.65
C THR A 149 1.93 2.39 -10.05
N ILE A 150 3.04 1.80 -9.61
CA ILE A 150 3.39 0.40 -9.78
C ILE A 150 4.07 -0.11 -8.50
N PRO A 151 4.04 -1.43 -8.23
CA PRO A 151 4.84 -2.03 -7.17
C PRO A 151 6.32 -1.73 -7.36
N MET A 152 6.99 -1.34 -6.28
CA MET A 152 8.40 -0.98 -6.28
C MET A 152 9.24 -2.13 -5.70
N PRO A 153 10.31 -2.59 -6.37
CA PRO A 153 11.26 -3.51 -5.78
C PRO A 153 11.96 -2.85 -4.59
N LEU A 154 12.18 -3.62 -3.53
CA LEU A 154 12.96 -3.21 -2.36
C LEU A 154 14.47 -3.27 -2.68
N ILE A 155 14.92 -2.40 -3.58
CA ILE A 155 16.31 -2.24 -4.01
C ILE A 155 16.74 -0.81 -3.69
N ASP A 156 17.80 -0.65 -2.89
CA ASP A 156 18.27 0.67 -2.46
C ASP A 156 18.62 1.56 -3.65
N GLY A 157 17.97 2.72 -3.71
CA GLY A 157 18.26 3.77 -4.67
C GLY A 157 17.75 3.50 -6.09
N PHE A 158 17.04 2.39 -6.35
CA PHE A 158 16.54 2.08 -7.69
C PHE A 158 15.46 3.08 -8.11
N VAL A 159 15.76 3.86 -9.15
CA VAL A 159 14.92 4.97 -9.63
C VAL A 159 13.90 4.47 -10.64
N HIS A 160 12.63 4.82 -10.42
CA HIS A 160 11.53 4.56 -11.33
C HIS A 160 10.95 5.87 -11.85
N LYS A 161 10.50 5.85 -13.09
CA LYS A 161 9.59 6.87 -13.60
C LYS A 161 8.18 6.57 -13.07
N ASN A 162 7.55 7.57 -12.45
CA ASN A 162 6.17 7.51 -11.99
C ASN A 162 5.27 8.22 -13.02
N LEU A 163 4.35 9.08 -12.58
CA LEU A 163 3.51 9.88 -13.48
C LEU A 163 4.25 11.11 -14.04
N GLY A 164 4.10 11.35 -15.34
CA GLY A 164 4.69 12.51 -16.02
C GLY A 164 6.22 12.54 -15.92
N THR A 165 6.75 13.63 -15.37
CA THR A 165 8.20 13.83 -15.13
C THR A 165 8.66 13.33 -13.76
N GLN A 166 7.73 12.86 -12.91
CA GLN A 166 8.06 12.44 -11.56
C GLN A 166 8.90 11.16 -11.57
N GLN A 167 9.91 11.15 -10.70
CA GLN A 167 10.70 9.97 -10.39
C GLN A 167 10.57 9.62 -8.92
N ILE A 168 10.56 8.33 -8.63
CA ILE A 168 10.40 7.78 -7.28
C ILE A 168 11.49 6.74 -7.02
N ARG A 169 11.90 6.57 -5.76
CA ARG A 169 12.82 5.52 -5.33
C ARG A 169 12.57 5.13 -3.88
N LEU A 170 13.01 3.94 -3.52
CA LEU A 170 13.14 3.53 -2.13
C LEU A 170 14.62 3.63 -1.75
N LYS A 171 14.93 4.41 -0.72
CA LYS A 171 16.27 4.53 -0.13
C LYS A 171 16.32 3.70 1.14
N ARG A 172 17.37 2.89 1.31
CA ARG A 172 17.63 2.14 2.53
C ARG A 172 18.56 2.95 3.44
N ASP A 173 18.00 3.60 4.45
CA ASP A 173 18.75 4.54 5.30
C ASP A 173 18.06 4.73 6.68
N TRP A 174 18.70 5.51 7.55
CA TRP A 174 18.15 5.90 8.85
C TRP A 174 17.37 7.21 8.74
N VAL A 175 16.30 7.35 9.53
CA VAL A 175 15.60 8.63 9.68
C VAL A 175 16.30 9.52 10.72
N PRO A 176 16.17 10.86 10.67
CA PRO A 176 16.97 11.77 11.49
C PRO A 176 16.98 11.48 13.00
N HIS A 177 15.82 11.17 13.59
CA HIS A 177 15.64 10.91 15.02
C HIS A 177 16.14 9.55 15.50
N GLN A 178 16.60 8.70 14.59
CA GLN A 178 17.06 7.38 14.94
C GLN A 178 18.46 7.44 15.58
N VAL A 179 18.54 7.07 16.86
CA VAL A 179 19.78 7.05 17.64
C VAL A 179 20.61 5.79 17.36
N HIS A 180 19.97 4.62 17.34
CA HIS A 180 20.65 3.35 17.09
C HIS A 180 20.74 3.06 15.58
N ARG A 181 21.90 3.37 14.97
CA ARG A 181 22.13 3.29 13.52
C ARG A 181 23.05 2.14 13.15
N THR A 182 22.46 0.97 12.84
CA THR A 182 23.13 -0.21 12.30
C THR A 182 22.45 -0.61 10.98
N GLU A 183 23.04 -1.54 10.22
CA GLU A 183 22.45 -2.01 8.97
C GLU A 183 21.04 -2.61 9.17
N GLU A 184 20.85 -3.32 10.28
CA GLU A 184 19.58 -3.97 10.66
C GLU A 184 18.50 -2.93 10.98
N THR A 185 18.90 -1.79 11.55
CA THR A 185 17.96 -0.75 11.94
C THR A 185 17.63 0.25 10.84
N LYS A 186 18.21 0.12 9.65
CA LYS A 186 17.79 0.95 8.51
C LYS A 186 16.28 0.80 8.26
N LEU A 187 15.69 1.83 7.69
CA LEU A 187 14.33 1.84 7.19
C LEU A 187 14.34 1.95 5.66
N TRP A 188 13.24 1.54 5.03
CA TRP A 188 12.98 1.94 3.66
C TRP A 188 12.33 3.31 3.68
N ILE A 189 12.86 4.23 2.88
CA ILE A 189 12.38 5.61 2.78
C ILE A 189 11.93 5.84 1.34
N TYR A 190 10.64 6.07 1.15
CA TYR A 190 10.10 6.50 -0.13
C TYR A 190 10.48 7.94 -0.40
N GLN A 191 11.11 8.16 -1.55
CA GLN A 191 11.50 9.48 -2.00
C GLN A 191 10.95 9.73 -3.40
N TYR A 192 10.58 10.98 -3.67
CA TYR A 192 10.16 11.44 -4.98
C TYR A 192 10.89 12.72 -5.39
N ARG A 193 10.91 12.99 -6.69
CA ARG A 193 11.29 14.28 -7.27
C ARG A 193 10.48 14.52 -8.53
N ASN A 194 10.06 15.76 -8.77
CA ASN A 194 9.19 16.09 -9.91
C ASN A 194 9.96 16.39 -11.21
N SER A 195 11.29 16.43 -11.16
CA SER A 195 12.18 16.48 -12.31
C SER A 195 13.55 15.91 -11.96
N GLN A 196 14.38 15.58 -12.97
CA GLN A 196 15.75 15.12 -12.72
C GLN A 196 16.65 16.19 -12.09
N ALA A 197 16.35 17.47 -12.31
CA ALA A 197 17.09 18.60 -11.75
C ALA A 197 16.66 18.93 -10.31
N SER A 198 15.50 18.43 -9.87
CA SER A 198 15.01 18.63 -8.51
C SER A 198 15.71 17.70 -7.52
N GLU A 199 15.86 18.17 -6.29
CA GLU A 199 16.31 17.33 -5.18
C GLU A 199 15.28 16.24 -4.83
N TRP A 200 15.78 15.16 -4.23
CA TRP A 200 14.93 14.11 -3.69
C TRP A 200 14.26 14.59 -2.40
N ASN A 201 12.95 14.43 -2.31
CA ASN A 201 12.21 14.65 -1.08
C ASN A 201 11.75 13.31 -0.48
N SER A 202 12.12 13.06 0.77
CA SER A 202 11.65 11.91 1.54
C SER A 202 10.23 12.13 2.03
N PHE A 203 9.34 11.19 1.77
CA PHE A 203 7.93 11.34 2.16
C PHE A 203 7.56 10.44 3.33
N TYR A 204 7.79 9.12 3.21
CA TYR A 204 7.43 8.18 4.26
C TYR A 204 8.51 7.12 4.45
N SER A 205 8.50 6.49 5.61
CA SER A 205 9.44 5.43 5.96
C SER A 205 8.74 4.23 6.60
N PHE A 206 9.27 3.04 6.37
CA PHE A 206 8.74 1.81 6.95
C PHE A 206 9.85 0.77 7.22
N PRO A 207 9.70 -0.05 8.27
CA PRO A 207 10.51 -1.23 8.49
C PRO A 207 9.98 -2.42 7.67
N SER A 208 10.72 -3.52 7.62
CA SER A 208 10.24 -4.80 7.07
C SER A 208 9.57 -5.67 8.15
N VAL A 209 8.98 -5.05 9.18
CA VAL A 209 8.33 -5.74 10.31
C VAL A 209 6.86 -5.94 9.97
N GLU A 210 6.38 -7.17 10.12
CA GLU A 210 4.97 -7.52 9.92
C GLU A 210 4.10 -6.91 11.02
N PHE A 211 3.01 -6.27 10.59
CA PHE A 211 1.90 -5.82 11.41
C PHE A 211 0.71 -6.72 11.10
N PHE A 212 -0.02 -7.16 12.12
CA PHE A 212 -1.22 -7.98 12.02
C PHE A 212 -2.45 -7.22 12.53
N ALA A 213 -3.63 -7.86 12.47
CA ALA A 213 -4.92 -7.19 12.72
C ALA A 213 -4.95 -6.39 14.03
N LEU A 214 -4.41 -6.95 15.12
CA LEU A 214 -4.38 -6.27 16.43
C LEU A 214 -3.50 -5.01 16.45
N ASP A 215 -2.46 -4.92 15.61
CA ASP A 215 -1.69 -3.68 15.49
C ASP A 215 -2.55 -2.61 14.82
N TRP A 216 -3.29 -2.98 13.78
CA TRP A 216 -4.17 -2.06 13.05
C TRP A 216 -5.35 -1.59 13.88
N ASP A 217 -5.89 -2.41 14.79
CA ASP A 217 -6.93 -2.01 15.75
C ASP A 217 -6.47 -0.86 16.67
N VAL A 218 -5.15 -0.74 16.92
CA VAL A 218 -4.58 0.34 17.73
C VAL A 218 -4.25 1.59 16.89
N VAL A 219 -3.87 1.41 15.62
CA VAL A 219 -3.44 2.52 14.75
C VAL A 219 -4.63 3.23 14.08
N ASN A 220 -5.74 2.51 13.84
CA ASN A 220 -6.97 2.96 13.19
C ASN A 220 -7.69 4.12 13.90
#